data_AF-J9WBH7-F1
#
_entry.id   AF-J9WBH7-F1
#
_cell.length_a   1.000
_cell.length_b   1.000
_cell.length_c   1.000
_cell.angle_alpha   90.00
_cell.angle_beta   90.00
_cell.angle_gamma   90.00
#
_symmetry.space_group_name_H-M   'P 1'
#
loop_
_entity.id
_entity.type
_entity.pdbx_description
1 polymer ?
#
loop_
_entity_poly.entity_id
_entity_poly.type
_entity_poly.pdbx_seq_one_letter_code
_entity_poly.pdbx_strand_id
1 'polypeptide(L)'
;MLLSEISAIISSRRSKRTILICVLIVLLAEFLAWQSNFPGLFQLYPNGIPSKEIINPPTAAFLAGNSSGQFLQIILIWFMPIFIIMITLQRIIERTHGGSNYLLSTRMGTLDKFFVRSELVQFFIFSTFYMILFGCDFVVAIILFHKGTSFMGMEDSAKYSHLLHLEIEHPYVAYILFVIIVSLAFGLFSVVIYVLALSIRKTILVYPISLGLWIFMIALPYSSSYFTQPFIEYDWNEYIGSLISFLLICVVVITIGNVVIRLRSKHVYFK
;
A
#
# COMPACT_ATOMS: atom_id res chain seq x y z
N MET A 1 -13.91 -3.20 -18.70
CA MET A 1 -13.53 -3.93 -17.47
C MET A 1 -13.08 -2.98 -16.35
N LEU A 2 -12.13 -2.07 -16.61
CA LEU A 2 -11.75 -1.05 -15.62
C LEU A 2 -12.94 -0.20 -15.15
N LEU A 3 -13.65 0.44 -16.08
CA LEU A 3 -14.82 1.29 -15.76
C LEU A 3 -15.94 0.55 -15.02
N SER A 4 -16.16 -0.73 -15.36
CA SER A 4 -17.17 -1.55 -14.69
C SER A 4 -16.77 -1.88 -13.26
N GLU A 5 -15.48 -2.14 -12.99
CA GLU A 5 -15.00 -2.35 -11.61
C GLU A 5 -15.09 -1.06 -10.79
N ILE A 6 -14.70 0.08 -11.37
CA ILE A 6 -14.82 1.40 -10.72
C ILE A 6 -16.28 1.72 -10.38
N SER A 7 -17.19 1.57 -11.34
CA SER A 7 -18.63 1.78 -11.13
C SER A 7 -19.16 0.88 -10.00
N ALA A 8 -18.71 -0.37 -9.95
CA ALA A 8 -19.10 -1.28 -8.89
C ALA A 8 -18.51 -0.87 -7.53
N ILE A 9 -17.27 -0.38 -7.45
CA ILE A 9 -16.67 0.17 -6.20
C ILE A 9 -17.50 1.34 -5.70
N ILE A 10 -17.86 2.27 -6.60
CA ILE A 10 -18.62 3.48 -6.27
C ILE A 10 -20.04 3.12 -5.80
N SER A 11 -20.67 2.09 -6.35
CA SER A 11 -22.01 1.67 -5.94
C SER A 11 -22.02 0.96 -4.58
N SER A 12 -20.96 0.20 -4.27
CA SER A 12 -20.83 -0.58 -3.04
C SER A 12 -20.69 0.28 -1.78
N ARG A 13 -21.64 0.15 -0.83
CA ARG A 13 -21.57 0.83 0.47
C ARG A 13 -20.35 0.39 1.28
N ARG A 14 -19.99 -0.89 1.22
CA ARG A 14 -18.84 -1.45 1.94
C ARG A 14 -17.54 -0.85 1.43
N SER A 15 -17.34 -0.84 0.11
CA SER A 15 -16.13 -0.29 -0.51
C SER A 15 -15.96 1.19 -0.19
N LYS A 16 -17.05 1.98 -0.26
CA LYS A 16 -17.05 3.39 0.14
C LYS A 16 -16.69 3.59 1.61
N ARG A 17 -17.25 2.78 2.52
CA ARG A 17 -16.91 2.82 3.95
C ARG A 17 -15.44 2.50 4.19
N THR A 18 -14.89 1.49 3.51
CA THR A 18 -13.47 1.12 3.64
C THR A 18 -12.55 2.21 3.12
N ILE A 19 -12.84 2.80 1.95
CA ILE A 19 -12.08 3.93 1.41
C ILE A 19 -12.12 5.11 2.38
N LEU A 20 -13.31 5.44 2.91
CA LEU A 20 -13.46 6.50 3.91
C LEU A 20 -12.62 6.22 5.16
N ILE A 21 -12.62 4.98 5.67
CA ILE A 21 -11.78 4.58 6.81
C ILE A 21 -10.30 4.78 6.49
N CYS A 22 -9.81 4.37 5.31
CA CYS A 22 -8.41 4.60 4.92
C CYS A 22 -8.05 6.09 4.91
N VAL A 23 -8.91 6.92 4.32
CA VAL A 23 -8.71 8.39 4.30
C VAL A 23 -8.72 8.97 5.72
N LEU A 24 -9.66 8.54 6.57
CA LEU A 24 -9.73 9.00 7.96
C LEU A 24 -8.51 8.57 8.78
N ILE A 25 -7.99 7.36 8.57
CA ILE A 25 -6.77 6.89 9.25
C ILE A 25 -5.58 7.80 8.91
N VAL A 26 -5.42 8.13 7.63
CA VAL A 26 -4.33 8.99 7.15
C VAL A 26 -4.47 10.42 7.70
N LEU A 27 -5.66 11.03 7.60
CA LEU A 27 -5.90 12.37 8.14
C LEU A 27 -5.78 12.43 9.67
N LEU A 28 -6.19 11.38 10.38
CA LEU A 28 -6.05 11.31 11.82
C LEU A 28 -4.57 11.19 12.23
N ALA A 29 -3.76 10.45 11.47
CA ALA A 29 -2.33 10.36 11.71
C ALA A 29 -1.64 11.73 11.55
N GLU A 30 -1.95 12.46 10.48
CA GLU A 30 -1.48 13.84 10.27
C GLU A 30 -1.93 14.79 11.39
N PHE A 31 -3.19 14.69 11.81
CA PHE A 31 -3.70 15.49 12.92
C PHE A 31 -2.95 15.19 14.23
N LEU A 32 -2.69 13.92 14.52
CA LEU A 32 -1.92 13.52 15.70
C LEU A 32 -0.46 13.99 15.63
N ALA A 33 0.14 13.95 14.43
CA ALA A 33 1.48 14.48 14.18
C ALA A 33 1.52 15.99 14.42
N TRP A 34 0.51 16.72 13.96
CA TRP A 34 0.39 18.15 14.22
C TRP A 34 0.19 18.43 15.72
N GLN A 35 -0.70 17.70 16.38
CA GLN A 35 -1.00 17.87 17.80
C GLN A 35 0.19 17.55 18.72
N SER A 36 1.09 16.65 18.34
CA SER A 36 2.27 16.37 19.16
C SER A 36 3.33 17.45 19.04
N ASN A 37 3.48 18.07 17.86
CA ASN A 37 4.56 19.01 17.59
C ASN A 37 4.21 20.45 17.96
N PHE A 38 3.01 20.92 17.63
CA PHE A 38 2.72 22.35 17.67
C PHE A 38 2.30 22.92 19.03
N PRO A 39 1.44 22.27 19.84
CA PRO A 39 0.95 22.84 21.10
C PRO A 39 2.05 23.20 22.10
N GLY A 40 3.10 22.37 22.21
CA GLY A 40 4.27 22.67 23.05
C GLY A 40 5.09 23.82 22.48
N LEU A 41 5.34 23.82 21.17
CA LEU A 41 6.12 24.86 20.50
C LEU A 41 5.44 26.24 20.56
N PHE A 42 4.11 26.30 20.46
CA PHE A 42 3.37 27.56 20.62
C PHE A 42 3.47 28.14 22.04
N GLN A 43 3.64 27.30 23.06
CA GLN A 43 3.86 27.75 24.44
C GLN A 43 5.30 28.27 24.65
N LEU A 44 6.29 27.62 24.05
CA LEU A 44 7.70 28.04 24.13
C LEU A 44 8.02 29.27 23.27
N TYR A 45 7.36 29.40 22.12
CA TYR A 45 7.65 30.44 21.12
C TYR A 45 6.40 31.28 20.78
N PRO A 46 5.92 32.14 21.71
CA PRO A 46 4.70 32.93 21.51
C PRO A 46 4.77 33.94 20.36
N ASN A 47 5.98 34.34 19.94
CA ASN A 47 6.20 35.30 18.85
C ASN A 47 6.46 34.64 17.48
N GLY A 48 6.36 33.31 17.39
CA GLY A 48 6.58 32.54 16.16
C GLY A 48 7.61 31.44 16.36
N ILE A 49 7.30 30.26 15.83
CA ILE A 49 8.13 29.06 15.95
C ILE A 49 9.27 29.14 14.93
N PRO A 50 10.54 28.99 15.34
CA PRO A 50 11.65 28.96 14.40
C PRO A 50 11.61 27.72 13.50
N SER A 51 11.97 27.86 12.23
CA SER A 51 11.94 26.79 11.22
C SER A 51 12.69 25.51 11.61
N LYS A 52 13.74 25.64 12.43
CA LYS A 52 14.56 24.52 12.91
C LYS A 52 13.85 23.61 13.92
N GLU A 53 12.78 24.08 14.55
CA GLU A 53 11.99 23.30 15.51
C GLU A 53 10.80 22.61 14.82
N ILE A 54 10.45 23.06 13.61
CA ILE A 54 9.36 22.49 12.82
C ILE A 54 9.93 21.34 11.98
N ILE A 55 9.30 20.17 12.08
CA ILE A 55 9.62 18.98 11.30
C ILE A 55 9.48 19.26 9.80
N ASN A 56 10.41 18.78 9.00
CA ASN A 56 10.35 18.87 7.55
C ASN A 56 9.10 18.14 7.02
N PRO A 57 8.26 18.74 6.15
CA PRO A 57 7.02 18.10 5.70
C PRO A 57 7.14 16.64 5.21
N PRO A 58 8.16 16.25 4.44
CA PRO A 58 8.33 14.87 4.00
C PRO A 58 8.59 13.87 5.14
N THR A 59 9.21 14.30 6.25
CA THR A 59 9.46 13.43 7.41
C THR A 59 8.26 13.37 8.36
N ALA A 60 7.37 14.37 8.31
CA ALA A 60 6.10 14.36 9.03
C ALA A 60 5.02 13.52 8.34
N ALA A 61 5.09 13.43 7.00
CA ALA A 61 4.10 12.77 6.15
C ALA A 61 3.91 11.28 6.50
N PHE A 62 2.73 10.74 6.19
CA PHE A 62 2.27 9.44 6.67
C PHE A 62 3.23 8.28 6.40
N LEU A 63 3.88 8.24 5.22
CA LEU A 63 4.78 7.14 4.88
C LEU A 63 6.08 7.17 5.67
N ALA A 64 6.58 8.34 6.09
CA ALA A 64 7.86 8.47 6.79
C ALA A 64 7.82 7.85 8.18
N GLY A 65 6.64 7.75 8.81
CA GLY A 65 6.46 7.03 10.07
C GLY A 65 7.20 7.59 11.28
N ASN A 66 7.78 8.79 11.15
CA ASN A 66 8.57 9.46 12.19
C ASN A 66 7.72 10.39 13.08
N SER A 67 6.39 10.27 13.01
CA SER A 67 5.45 11.08 13.77
C SER A 67 4.68 10.26 14.80
N SER A 68 4.02 10.94 15.75
CA SER A 68 3.13 10.32 16.74
C SER A 68 1.97 9.51 16.13
N GLY A 69 1.70 9.68 14.83
CA GLY A 69 0.73 8.90 14.06
C GLY A 69 1.21 7.50 13.63
N GLN A 70 2.45 7.09 13.96
CA GLN A 70 3.06 5.85 13.50
C GLN A 70 2.18 4.59 13.71
N PHE A 71 1.45 4.50 14.82
CA PHE A 71 0.56 3.35 15.06
C PHE A 71 -0.56 3.22 14.01
N LEU A 72 -1.10 4.35 13.52
CA LEU A 72 -2.12 4.36 12.48
C LEU A 72 -1.53 3.95 11.12
N GLN A 73 -0.28 4.34 10.86
CA GLN A 73 0.48 3.86 9.72
C GLN A 73 0.69 2.34 9.76
N ILE A 74 1.09 1.79 10.93
CA ILE A 74 1.20 0.34 11.14
C ILE A 74 -0.14 -0.34 10.85
N ILE A 75 -1.27 0.18 11.34
CA ILE A 75 -2.59 -0.38 11.05
C ILE A 75 -2.85 -0.42 9.54
N LEU A 76 -2.68 0.71 8.84
CA LEU A 76 -2.98 0.80 7.42
C LEU A 76 -2.09 -0.15 6.58
N ILE A 77 -0.79 -0.18 6.87
CA ILE A 77 0.20 -0.93 6.10
C ILE A 77 0.14 -2.42 6.44
N TRP A 78 0.10 -2.80 7.72
CA TRP A 78 0.14 -4.22 8.11
C TRP A 78 -1.18 -4.94 7.81
N PHE A 79 -2.32 -4.24 7.93
CA PHE A 79 -3.64 -4.77 7.55
C PHE A 79 -4.07 -4.38 6.13
N MET A 80 -3.17 -3.82 5.32
CA MET A 80 -3.38 -3.48 3.91
C MET A 80 -4.14 -4.56 3.12
N PRO A 81 -3.82 -5.86 3.24
CA PRO A 81 -4.51 -6.91 2.49
C PRO A 81 -6.03 -6.95 2.77
N ILE A 82 -6.45 -6.65 4.01
CA ILE A 82 -7.86 -6.63 4.40
C ILE A 82 -8.58 -5.45 3.75
N PHE A 83 -7.95 -4.27 3.73
CA PHE A 83 -8.51 -3.09 3.08
C PHE A 83 -8.71 -3.34 1.59
N ILE A 84 -7.71 -3.91 0.90
CA ILE A 84 -7.81 -4.30 -0.51
C ILE A 84 -8.99 -5.26 -0.74
N ILE A 85 -9.12 -6.30 0.09
CA ILE A 85 -10.23 -7.26 -0.05
C ILE A 85 -11.59 -6.59 0.09
N MET A 86 -11.74 -5.71 1.09
CA MET A 86 -12.99 -5.04 1.36
C MET A 86 -13.40 -4.02 0.29
N ILE A 87 -12.44 -3.45 -0.44
CA ILE A 87 -12.71 -2.47 -1.50
C ILE A 87 -13.21 -3.14 -2.79
N THR A 88 -12.53 -4.16 -3.32
CA THR A 88 -12.93 -4.80 -4.59
C THR A 88 -13.15 -6.31 -4.50
N LEU A 89 -12.24 -7.06 -3.87
CA LEU A 89 -12.20 -8.51 -4.01
C LEU A 89 -13.31 -9.26 -3.28
N GLN A 90 -14.01 -8.63 -2.34
CA GLN A 90 -15.14 -9.25 -1.65
C GLN A 90 -16.22 -9.75 -2.62
N ARG A 91 -16.53 -8.99 -3.68
CA ARG A 91 -17.51 -9.42 -4.69
C ARG A 91 -17.04 -10.67 -5.45
N ILE A 92 -15.73 -10.78 -5.67
CA ILE A 92 -15.13 -11.92 -6.36
C ILE A 92 -15.18 -13.15 -5.45
N ILE A 93 -14.84 -12.99 -4.18
CA ILE A 93 -14.97 -14.01 -3.13
C ILE A 93 -16.41 -14.54 -3.04
N GLU A 94 -17.40 -13.65 -3.06
CA GLU A 94 -18.83 -14.03 -3.04
C GLU A 94 -19.25 -14.77 -4.31
N ARG A 95 -18.81 -14.32 -5.50
CA ARG A 95 -19.11 -14.98 -6.78
C ARG A 95 -18.40 -16.32 -6.97
N THR A 96 -17.18 -16.48 -6.44
CA THR A 96 -16.43 -17.74 -6.49
C THR A 96 -17.10 -18.80 -5.61
N HIS A 97 -17.67 -18.41 -4.47
CA HIS A 97 -18.41 -19.32 -3.58
C HIS A 97 -19.61 -19.97 -4.29
N GLY A 98 -20.29 -19.22 -5.17
CA GLY A 98 -21.42 -19.72 -5.96
C GLY A 98 -21.04 -20.46 -7.25
N GLY A 99 -19.75 -20.69 -7.54
CA GLY A 99 -19.29 -21.40 -8.75
C GLY A 99 -19.41 -20.62 -10.08
N SER A 100 -19.91 -19.38 -10.07
CA SER A 100 -20.31 -18.66 -11.29
C SER A 100 -19.13 -18.07 -12.10
N ASN A 101 -17.97 -17.87 -11.48
CA ASN A 101 -16.84 -17.19 -12.13
C ASN A 101 -16.26 -17.95 -13.34
N TYR A 102 -16.37 -19.28 -13.35
CA TYR A 102 -15.92 -20.11 -14.47
C TYR A 102 -16.91 -20.09 -15.65
N LEU A 103 -18.20 -19.87 -15.39
CA LEU A 103 -19.27 -19.81 -16.39
C LEU A 103 -19.30 -18.49 -17.19
N LEU A 104 -18.82 -17.40 -16.59
CA LEU A 104 -18.67 -16.11 -17.26
C LEU A 104 -17.41 -16.05 -18.13
N SER A 105 -16.32 -16.69 -17.69
CA SER A 105 -15.07 -16.73 -18.42
C SER A 105 -15.13 -17.69 -19.62
N THR A 106 -15.90 -18.79 -19.54
CA THR A 106 -16.17 -19.70 -20.66
C THR A 106 -16.91 -19.05 -21.83
N ARG A 107 -17.77 -18.04 -21.59
CA ARG A 107 -18.50 -17.32 -22.66
C ARG A 107 -17.63 -16.36 -23.47
N MET A 108 -16.44 -16.00 -22.98
CA MET A 108 -15.58 -14.97 -23.61
C MET A 108 -14.53 -15.53 -24.59
N GLY A 109 -14.44 -16.85 -24.79
CA GLY A 109 -13.62 -17.48 -25.84
C GLY A 109 -12.08 -17.42 -25.65
N THR A 110 -11.54 -16.49 -24.85
CA THR A 110 -10.10 -16.37 -24.54
C THR A 110 -9.87 -16.20 -23.03
N LEU A 111 -9.88 -17.31 -22.29
CA LEU A 111 -9.72 -17.34 -20.83
C LEU A 111 -8.47 -16.61 -20.34
N ASP A 112 -7.32 -16.83 -21.00
CA ASP A 112 -6.04 -16.23 -20.62
C ASP A 112 -6.06 -14.69 -20.74
N LYS A 113 -6.64 -14.17 -21.82
CA LYS A 113 -6.74 -12.72 -22.04
C LYS A 113 -7.67 -12.07 -21.01
N PHE A 114 -8.69 -12.78 -20.55
CA PHE A 114 -9.61 -12.29 -19.52
C PHE A 114 -8.92 -12.19 -18.15
N PHE A 115 -8.19 -13.23 -17.72
CA PHE A 115 -7.49 -13.22 -16.43
C PHE A 115 -6.41 -12.14 -16.38
N VAL A 116 -5.54 -12.08 -17.39
CA VAL A 116 -4.49 -11.05 -17.47
C VAL A 116 -5.09 -9.64 -17.45
N ARG A 117 -6.19 -9.42 -18.18
CA ARG A 117 -6.87 -8.11 -18.17
C ARG A 117 -7.48 -7.79 -16.80
N SER A 118 -8.00 -8.79 -16.09
CA SER A 118 -8.57 -8.62 -14.76
C SER A 118 -7.50 -8.30 -13.71
N GLU A 119 -6.36 -8.98 -13.78
CA GLU A 119 -5.18 -8.73 -12.95
C GLU A 119 -4.65 -7.31 -13.16
N LEU A 120 -4.45 -6.89 -14.42
CA LEU A 120 -4.04 -5.53 -14.76
C LEU A 120 -5.04 -4.48 -14.24
N VAL A 121 -6.33 -4.77 -14.30
CA VAL A 121 -7.36 -3.86 -13.75
C VAL A 121 -7.21 -3.69 -12.23
N GLN A 122 -6.96 -4.77 -11.48
CA GLN A 122 -6.73 -4.66 -10.04
C GLN A 122 -5.46 -3.86 -9.73
N PHE A 123 -4.37 -4.15 -10.45
CA PHE A 123 -3.11 -3.39 -10.35
C PHE A 123 -3.35 -1.89 -10.50
N PHE A 124 -3.95 -1.45 -11.61
CA PHE A 124 -4.17 -0.03 -11.86
C PHE A 124 -5.10 0.63 -10.85
N ILE A 125 -6.16 -0.06 -10.40
CA ILE A 125 -7.09 0.47 -9.39
C ILE A 125 -6.35 0.76 -8.09
N PHE A 126 -5.61 -0.21 -7.56
CA PHE A 126 -4.96 -0.05 -6.26
C PHE A 126 -3.71 0.83 -6.31
N SER A 127 -2.92 0.77 -7.39
CA SER A 127 -1.81 1.71 -7.56
C SER A 127 -2.30 3.15 -7.62
N THR A 128 -3.36 3.42 -8.38
CA THR A 128 -3.92 4.78 -8.46
C THR A 128 -4.52 5.21 -7.13
N PHE A 129 -5.23 4.31 -6.44
CA PHE A 129 -5.83 4.58 -5.14
C PHE A 129 -4.78 5.00 -4.09
N TYR A 130 -3.73 4.20 -3.91
CA TYR A 130 -2.68 4.50 -2.93
C TYR A 130 -1.83 5.71 -3.34
N MET A 131 -1.61 5.92 -4.64
CA MET A 131 -0.91 7.10 -5.16
C MET A 131 -1.66 8.38 -4.79
N ILE A 132 -2.99 8.39 -4.97
CA ILE A 132 -3.83 9.53 -4.59
C ILE A 132 -3.86 9.67 -3.06
N LEU A 133 -4.01 8.57 -2.32
CA LEU A 133 -4.10 8.60 -0.86
C LEU A 133 -2.84 9.23 -0.24
N PHE A 134 -1.65 8.71 -0.57
CA PHE A 134 -0.38 9.20 -0.03
C PHE A 134 0.08 10.51 -0.69
N GLY A 135 -0.32 10.78 -1.94
CA GLY A 135 -0.07 12.07 -2.59
C GLY A 135 -0.87 13.20 -1.95
N CYS A 136 -2.16 12.98 -1.65
CA CYS A 136 -2.98 13.95 -0.95
C CYS A 136 -2.50 14.19 0.49
N ASP A 137 -2.12 13.12 1.18
CA ASP A 137 -1.47 13.18 2.49
C ASP A 137 -0.23 14.08 2.47
N PHE A 138 0.65 13.88 1.50
CA PHE A 138 1.85 14.70 1.36
C PHE A 138 1.54 16.18 1.18
N VAL A 139 0.53 16.51 0.38
CA VAL A 139 0.07 17.90 0.21
C VAL A 139 -0.42 18.48 1.54
N VAL A 140 -1.14 17.70 2.34
CA VAL A 140 -1.58 18.12 3.68
C VAL A 140 -0.38 18.35 4.59
N ALA A 141 0.62 17.46 4.60
CA ALA A 141 1.84 17.62 5.38
C ALA A 141 2.62 18.89 5.00
N ILE A 142 2.70 19.22 3.70
CA ILE A 142 3.33 20.47 3.20
C ILE A 142 2.62 21.72 3.74
N ILE A 143 1.29 21.68 3.83
CA ILE A 143 0.49 22.80 4.33
C ILE A 143 0.64 22.92 5.85
N LEU A 144 0.58 21.81 6.59
CA LEU A 144 0.62 21.80 8.05
C LEU A 144 2.01 22.12 8.62
N PHE A 145 3.07 21.59 8.02
CA PHE A 145 4.45 21.73 8.48
C PHE A 145 5.24 22.75 7.63
N HIS A 146 4.54 23.75 7.10
CA HIS A 146 5.14 24.76 6.24
C HIS A 146 6.34 25.44 6.90
N LYS A 147 7.46 25.57 6.14
CA LYS A 147 8.77 26.09 6.58
C LYS A 147 9.54 25.22 7.59
N GLY A 148 9.13 23.98 7.82
CA GLY A 148 9.91 23.03 8.60
C GLY A 148 11.19 22.59 7.93
N THR A 149 12.28 22.54 8.69
CA THR A 149 13.60 22.11 8.22
C THR A 149 14.23 21.03 9.08
N SER A 150 13.56 20.60 10.16
CA SER A 150 14.11 19.60 11.09
C SER A 150 13.94 18.17 10.57
N PHE A 151 15.00 17.37 10.57
CA PHE A 151 14.93 15.92 10.35
C PHE A 151 15.00 15.12 11.66
N MET A 152 14.75 15.77 12.80
CA MET A 152 14.67 15.10 14.13
C MET A 152 15.92 14.29 14.50
N GLY A 153 17.12 14.71 14.05
CA GLY A 153 18.38 14.04 14.38
C GLY A 153 18.78 12.93 13.41
N MET A 154 18.01 12.67 12.35
CA MET A 154 18.38 11.71 11.29
C MET A 154 19.64 12.12 10.53
N GLU A 155 20.06 13.39 10.64
CA GLU A 155 21.30 13.91 10.04
C GLU A 155 22.55 13.18 10.55
N ASP A 156 22.52 12.64 11.78
CA ASP A 156 23.64 11.87 12.33
C ASP A 156 23.69 10.44 11.78
N SER A 157 22.54 9.81 11.57
CA SER A 157 22.44 8.47 10.94
C SER A 157 22.78 8.52 9.44
N ALA A 158 22.55 9.66 8.79
CA ALA A 158 22.86 9.88 7.37
C ALA A 158 24.34 9.70 7.02
N LYS A 159 25.24 9.81 8.00
CA LYS A 159 26.69 9.58 7.82
C LYS A 159 27.02 8.13 7.44
N TYR A 160 26.12 7.19 7.74
CA TYR A 160 26.32 5.76 7.57
C TYR A 160 25.44 5.14 6.49
N SER A 161 24.50 5.89 5.90
CA SER A 161 23.60 5.41 4.83
C SER A 161 23.60 6.40 3.67
N HIS A 162 24.04 5.95 2.49
CA HIS A 162 24.05 6.75 1.28
C HIS A 162 22.64 7.07 0.79
N LEU A 163 21.71 6.12 0.95
CA LEU A 163 20.29 6.34 0.66
C LEU A 163 19.72 7.45 1.55
N LEU A 164 19.89 7.34 2.88
CA LEU A 164 19.36 8.34 3.82
C LEU A 164 19.95 9.72 3.59
N HIS A 165 21.25 9.81 3.27
CA HIS A 165 21.88 11.06 2.89
C HIS A 165 21.20 11.71 1.67
N LEU A 166 20.93 10.92 0.62
CA LEU A 166 20.24 11.41 -0.58
C LEU A 166 18.80 11.83 -0.26
N GLU A 167 18.11 11.09 0.61
CA GLU A 167 16.77 11.43 1.06
C GLU A 167 16.75 12.77 1.80
N ILE A 168 17.74 13.04 2.67
CA ILE A 168 17.85 14.32 3.39
C ILE A 168 18.25 15.47 2.47
N GLU A 169 19.10 15.22 1.46
CA GLU A 169 19.52 16.22 0.49
C GLU A 169 18.37 16.65 -0.45
N HIS A 170 17.50 15.69 -0.82
CA HIS A 170 16.39 15.91 -1.74
C HIS A 170 15.06 15.34 -1.21
N PRO A 171 14.54 15.82 -0.06
CA PRO A 171 13.49 15.13 0.69
C PRO A 171 12.13 15.11 -0.01
N TYR A 172 11.80 16.16 -0.76
CA TYR A 172 10.56 16.21 -1.54
C TYR A 172 10.59 15.23 -2.72
N VAL A 173 11.72 15.16 -3.42
CA VAL A 173 11.88 14.26 -4.58
C VAL A 173 11.92 12.81 -4.11
N ALA A 174 12.69 12.53 -3.06
CA ALA A 174 12.76 11.21 -2.44
C ALA A 174 11.37 10.73 -2.00
N TYR A 175 10.62 11.54 -1.26
CA TYR A 175 9.29 11.15 -0.79
C TYR A 175 8.32 10.86 -1.94
N ILE A 176 8.32 11.67 -3.00
CA ILE A 176 7.49 11.42 -4.19
C ILE A 176 7.86 10.08 -4.85
N LEU A 177 9.16 9.77 -4.97
CA LEU A 177 9.60 8.49 -5.52
C LEU A 177 9.12 7.31 -4.67
N PHE A 178 9.19 7.42 -3.34
CA PHE A 178 8.65 6.41 -2.43
C PHE A 178 7.14 6.25 -2.58
N VAL A 179 6.37 7.35 -2.63
CA VAL A 179 4.91 7.28 -2.89
C VAL A 179 4.62 6.48 -4.16
N ILE A 180 5.38 6.70 -5.23
CA ILE A 180 5.23 5.97 -6.48
C ILE A 180 5.53 4.49 -6.28
N ILE A 181 6.69 4.16 -5.72
CA ILE A 181 7.16 2.77 -5.57
C ILE A 181 6.22 1.96 -4.66
N VAL A 182 5.83 2.52 -3.52
CA VAL A 182 4.90 1.88 -2.58
C VAL A 182 3.54 1.67 -3.20
N SER A 183 3.02 2.64 -3.94
CA SER A 183 1.73 2.52 -4.61
C SER A 183 1.75 1.44 -5.70
N LEU A 184 2.84 1.34 -6.46
CA LEU A 184 3.02 0.26 -7.43
C LEU A 184 3.12 -1.11 -6.75
N ALA A 185 3.87 -1.20 -5.64
CA ALA A 185 3.98 -2.43 -4.85
C ALA A 185 2.63 -2.88 -4.28
N PHE A 186 1.84 -1.98 -3.69
CA PHE A 186 0.51 -2.31 -3.16
C PHE A 186 -0.46 -2.69 -4.29
N GLY A 187 -0.35 -2.03 -5.45
CA GLY A 187 -1.05 -2.45 -6.66
C GLY A 187 -0.69 -3.87 -7.10
N LEU A 188 0.59 -4.22 -7.11
CA LEU A 188 1.04 -5.58 -7.44
C LEU A 188 0.53 -6.60 -6.42
N PHE A 189 0.58 -6.26 -5.13
CA PHE A 189 0.06 -7.15 -4.09
C PHE A 189 -1.46 -7.37 -4.23
N SER A 190 -2.21 -6.37 -4.70
CA SER A 190 -3.64 -6.56 -5.02
C SER A 190 -3.88 -7.66 -6.06
N VAL A 191 -2.96 -7.83 -7.01
CA VAL A 191 -3.00 -8.91 -8.02
C VAL A 191 -2.76 -10.26 -7.35
N VAL A 192 -1.81 -10.33 -6.42
CA VAL A 192 -1.58 -11.54 -5.61
C VAL A 192 -2.86 -11.97 -4.90
N ILE A 193 -3.53 -11.04 -4.21
CA ILE A 193 -4.79 -11.36 -3.52
C ILE A 193 -5.88 -11.76 -4.52
N TYR A 194 -5.95 -11.14 -5.69
CA TYR A 194 -6.93 -11.46 -6.72
C TYR A 194 -6.75 -12.90 -7.23
N VAL A 195 -5.51 -13.28 -7.54
CA VAL A 195 -5.16 -14.64 -7.97
C VAL A 195 -5.46 -15.66 -6.87
N LEU A 196 -5.16 -15.34 -5.60
CA LEU A 196 -5.52 -16.19 -4.46
C LEU A 196 -7.04 -16.36 -4.33
N ALA A 197 -7.82 -15.29 -4.51
CA ALA A 197 -9.28 -15.31 -4.44
C ALA A 197 -9.93 -16.19 -5.51
N LEU A 198 -9.30 -16.32 -6.68
CA LEU A 198 -9.75 -17.21 -7.75
C LEU A 198 -9.28 -18.66 -7.55
N SER A 199 -8.07 -18.84 -7.03
CA SER A 199 -7.44 -20.15 -6.85
C SER A 199 -8.04 -20.93 -5.68
N ILE A 200 -8.27 -20.25 -4.55
CA ILE A 200 -8.72 -20.88 -3.30
C ILE A 200 -10.21 -21.23 -3.37
N ARG A 201 -10.55 -22.48 -3.04
CA ARG A 201 -11.94 -22.97 -3.03
C ARG A 201 -12.77 -22.39 -1.86
N LYS A 202 -12.17 -22.31 -0.66
CA LYS A 202 -12.81 -21.73 0.53
C LYS A 202 -12.48 -20.25 0.60
N THR A 203 -13.35 -19.43 0.04
CA THR A 203 -13.08 -18.00 -0.19
C THR A 203 -12.87 -17.19 1.09
N ILE A 204 -13.36 -17.68 2.24
CA ILE A 204 -13.04 -17.13 3.57
C ILE A 204 -11.55 -17.22 3.93
N LEU A 205 -10.82 -18.23 3.43
CA LEU A 205 -9.41 -18.42 3.71
C LEU A 205 -8.51 -17.41 2.97
N VAL A 206 -9.03 -16.70 1.98
CA VAL A 206 -8.28 -15.68 1.24
C VAL A 206 -7.79 -14.61 2.20
N TYR A 207 -8.61 -14.21 3.18
CA TYR A 207 -8.27 -13.21 4.21
C TYR A 207 -7.02 -13.58 5.02
N PRO A 208 -7.00 -14.68 5.80
CA PRO A 208 -5.83 -15.03 6.60
C PRO A 208 -4.63 -15.41 5.76
N ILE A 209 -4.81 -16.00 4.55
CA ILE A 209 -3.68 -16.36 3.69
C ILE A 209 -3.01 -15.12 3.10
N SER A 210 -3.78 -14.15 2.59
CA SER A 210 -3.19 -12.91 2.07
C SER A 210 -2.53 -12.08 3.17
N LEU A 211 -3.14 -12.03 4.36
CA LEU A 211 -2.57 -11.33 5.49
C LEU A 211 -1.30 -12.02 5.98
N GLY A 212 -1.32 -13.34 6.13
CA GLY A 212 -0.16 -14.13 6.52
C GLY A 212 1.00 -14.00 5.53
N LEU A 213 0.72 -14.00 4.22
CA LEU A 213 1.74 -13.77 3.19
C LEU A 213 2.36 -12.37 3.30
N TRP A 214 1.54 -11.34 3.53
CA TRP A 214 2.02 -9.96 3.69
C TRP A 214 2.89 -9.80 4.94
N ILE A 215 2.40 -10.28 6.10
CA ILE A 215 3.16 -10.25 7.36
C ILE A 215 4.44 -11.07 7.25
N PHE A 216 4.41 -12.20 6.54
CA PHE A 216 5.61 -12.98 6.27
C PHE A 216 6.67 -12.16 5.51
N MET A 217 6.27 -11.38 4.48
CA MET A 217 7.18 -10.49 3.76
C MET A 217 7.69 -9.30 4.60
N ILE A 218 6.94 -8.89 5.62
CA ILE A 218 7.41 -7.91 6.61
C ILE A 218 8.42 -8.55 7.58
N ALA A 219 8.24 -9.83 7.94
CA ALA A 219 9.08 -10.51 8.91
C ALA A 219 10.39 -11.10 8.35
N LEU A 220 10.52 -11.23 7.03
CA LEU A 220 11.72 -11.76 6.38
C LEU A 220 12.92 -10.80 6.46
N PRO A 221 14.17 -11.32 6.40
CA PRO A 221 15.32 -10.49 6.07
C PRO A 221 15.10 -9.88 4.68
N TYR A 222 15.47 -8.61 4.51
CA TYR A 222 15.00 -7.76 3.40
C TYR A 222 13.49 -7.54 3.43
N SER A 223 13.01 -7.06 4.59
CA SER A 223 11.61 -6.79 4.87
C SER A 223 11.01 -5.80 3.88
N SER A 224 9.76 -6.06 3.47
CA SER A 224 8.99 -5.10 2.65
C SER A 224 8.83 -3.71 3.30
N SER A 225 9.03 -3.60 4.62
CA SER A 225 9.06 -2.32 5.32
C SER A 225 10.16 -1.39 4.77
N TYR A 226 11.29 -1.91 4.30
CA TYR A 226 12.43 -1.12 3.85
C TYR A 226 12.13 -0.28 2.61
N PHE A 227 11.34 -0.78 1.66
CA PHE A 227 10.89 0.02 0.52
C PHE A 227 9.60 0.80 0.80
N THR A 228 8.91 0.49 1.90
CA THR A 228 7.62 1.09 2.25
C THR A 228 7.78 2.42 2.99
N GLN A 229 8.83 2.55 3.81
CA GLN A 229 9.07 3.73 4.64
C GLN A 229 10.32 4.47 4.16
N PRO A 230 10.22 5.76 3.75
CA PRO A 230 11.38 6.62 3.55
C PRO A 230 11.94 7.13 4.88
N PHE A 231 13.14 7.73 4.85
CA PHE A 231 13.81 8.32 6.01
C PHE A 231 14.10 7.30 7.12
N ILE A 232 14.65 6.16 6.70
CA ILE A 232 15.09 5.08 7.59
C ILE A 232 16.60 4.89 7.46
N GLU A 233 17.22 4.31 8.49
CA GLU A 233 18.68 4.18 8.60
C GLU A 233 19.33 3.20 7.62
N TYR A 234 18.52 2.49 6.83
CA TYR A 234 18.98 1.45 5.92
C TYR A 234 19.52 2.05 4.61
N ASP A 235 20.41 1.32 3.95
CA ASP A 235 21.06 1.77 2.72
C ASP A 235 20.46 1.08 1.48
N TRP A 236 21.03 1.38 0.31
CA TRP A 236 20.60 0.85 -0.98
C TRP A 236 20.54 -0.67 -1.05
N ASN A 237 21.44 -1.38 -0.36
CA ASN A 237 21.49 -2.84 -0.40
C ASN A 237 20.24 -3.46 0.20
N GLU A 238 19.82 -2.98 1.37
CA GLU A 238 18.62 -3.42 2.07
C GLU A 238 17.37 -3.02 1.29
N TYR A 239 17.36 -1.79 0.77
CA TYR A 239 16.26 -1.27 -0.04
C TYR A 239 16.03 -2.12 -1.30
N ILE A 240 17.06 -2.29 -2.13
CA ILE A 240 16.98 -3.06 -3.38
C ILE A 240 16.71 -4.54 -3.08
N GLY A 241 17.36 -5.10 -2.06
CA GLY A 241 17.11 -6.47 -1.61
C GLY A 241 15.65 -6.71 -1.23
N SER A 242 15.02 -5.73 -0.55
CA SER A 242 13.61 -5.82 -0.17
C SER A 242 12.66 -5.78 -1.37
N LEU A 243 12.93 -4.92 -2.35
CA LEU A 243 12.15 -4.85 -3.59
C LEU A 243 12.27 -6.16 -4.37
N ILE A 244 13.48 -6.70 -4.53
CA ILE A 244 13.70 -7.98 -5.23
C ILE A 244 12.97 -9.12 -4.52
N SER A 245 13.10 -9.22 -3.20
CA SER A 245 12.42 -10.24 -2.38
C SER A 245 10.90 -10.17 -2.56
N PHE A 246 10.33 -8.97 -2.43
CA PHE A 246 8.90 -8.72 -2.63
C PHE A 246 8.43 -9.10 -4.04
N LEU A 247 9.15 -8.67 -5.07
CA LEU A 247 8.82 -8.96 -6.47
C LEU A 247 8.87 -10.47 -6.74
N LEU A 248 9.89 -11.17 -6.24
CA LEU A 248 10.04 -12.61 -6.41
C LEU A 248 8.84 -13.35 -5.82
N ILE A 249 8.47 -13.04 -4.58
CA ILE A 249 7.32 -13.67 -3.91
C ILE A 249 6.03 -13.39 -4.68
N CYS A 250 5.80 -12.16 -5.12
CA CYS A 250 4.62 -11.80 -5.90
C CYS A 250 4.56 -12.58 -7.22
N VAL A 251 5.66 -12.64 -7.97
CA VAL A 251 5.74 -13.37 -9.25
C VAL A 251 5.49 -14.87 -9.04
N VAL A 252 6.08 -15.47 -8.02
CA VAL A 252 5.87 -16.89 -7.70
C VAL A 252 4.41 -17.18 -7.38
N VAL A 253 3.75 -16.37 -6.54
CA VAL A 253 2.35 -16.60 -6.18
C VAL A 253 1.42 -16.37 -7.37
N ILE A 254 1.64 -15.31 -8.17
CA ILE A 254 0.83 -15.02 -9.36
C ILE A 254 0.97 -16.16 -10.39
N THR A 255 2.19 -16.60 -10.66
CA THR A 255 2.43 -17.68 -11.65
C THR A 255 1.83 -19.01 -11.21
N ILE A 256 2.08 -19.45 -9.97
CA ILE A 256 1.51 -20.69 -9.43
C ILE A 256 -0.02 -20.61 -9.42
N GLY A 257 -0.59 -19.51 -8.93
CA GLY A 257 -2.04 -19.35 -8.89
C GLY A 257 -2.67 -19.36 -10.27
N ASN A 258 -2.04 -18.74 -11.27
CA ASN A 258 -2.52 -18.79 -12.65
C ASN A 258 -2.44 -20.20 -13.26
N VAL A 259 -1.41 -21.00 -12.93
CA VAL A 259 -1.37 -22.42 -13.30
C VAL A 259 -2.52 -23.20 -12.65
N VAL A 260 -2.78 -22.97 -11.36
CA VAL A 260 -3.88 -23.64 -10.63
C VAL A 260 -5.24 -23.28 -11.23
N ILE A 261 -5.49 -22.01 -11.54
CA ILE A 261 -6.73 -21.55 -12.17
C ILE A 261 -6.93 -22.22 -13.54
N ARG A 262 -5.87 -22.33 -14.34
CA ARG A 262 -5.91 -23.03 -15.64
C ARG A 262 -6.25 -24.51 -15.49
N LEU A 263 -5.58 -25.23 -14.59
CA LEU A 263 -5.85 -26.66 -14.34
C LEU A 263 -7.28 -26.91 -13.88
N ARG A 264 -7.80 -26.02 -13.02
CA ARG A 264 -9.16 -26.11 -12.51
C ARG A 264 -10.20 -25.78 -13.58
N SER A 265 -9.94 -24.81 -14.45
CA SER A 265 -10.82 -24.51 -15.57
C SER A 265 -11.01 -25.76 -16.44
N LYS A 266 -9.92 -26.48 -16.76
CA LYS A 266 -9.97 -27.72 -17.56
C LYS A 266 -10.79 -28.84 -16.92
N HIS A 267 -10.72 -29.02 -15.60
CA HIS A 267 -11.47 -30.07 -14.89
C HIS A 267 -12.98 -29.83 -14.86
N VAL A 268 -13.45 -28.58 -14.95
CA VAL A 268 -14.89 -28.29 -15.04
C VAL A 268 -15.48 -28.76 -16.38
N TYR A 269 -14.66 -28.91 -17.43
CA TYR A 269 -15.11 -29.42 -18.74
C TYR A 269 -15.26 -30.94 -18.83
N PHE A 270 -14.79 -31.70 -17.83
CA PHE A 270 -14.82 -33.19 -17.84
C PHE A 270 -15.87 -33.79 -16.89
N LYS A 271 -16.76 -32.96 -16.32
CA LYS A 271 -17.96 -33.39 -15.60
C LYS A 271 -19.19 -32.92 -16.33
#